data_AF-A0A815MEF3-F1
#
_entry.id   AF-A0A815MEF3-F1
#
_cell.length_a   1.000
_cell.length_b   1.000
_cell.length_c   1.000
_cell.angle_alpha   90.00
_cell.angle_beta   90.00
_cell.angle_gamma   90.00
#
_symmetry.space_group_name_H-M   'P 1'
#
loop_
_entity.id
_entity.type
_entity.pdbx_description
1 polymer ?
#
loop_
_entity_poly.entity_id
_entity_poly.type
_entity_poly.pdbx_seq_one_letter_code
_entity_poly.pdbx_strand_id
1 'polypeptide(L)'
;MSSKHGGNDTIVGYITNVSNENKKTKYFVKFTMSSENDEIVDGWIFSSISGIITTPLGLAMTNSLKNKTAIKLWGSIEKKDST
;
A
#
# COMPACT_ATOMS: atom_id res chain seq x y z
N MET A 1 -26.84 -7.67 -15.41
CA MET A 1 -26.33 -8.29 -14.16
C MET A 1 -25.23 -7.38 -13.63
N SER A 2 -25.45 -6.73 -12.48
CA SER A 2 -24.50 -5.77 -11.89
C SER A 2 -23.48 -6.53 -11.06
N SER A 3 -22.20 -6.50 -11.46
CA SER A 3 -21.11 -7.14 -10.73
C SER A 3 -20.86 -6.39 -9.42
N LYS A 4 -21.37 -6.96 -8.32
CA LYS A 4 -20.91 -6.70 -6.95
C LYS A 4 -19.39 -6.96 -6.87
N HIS A 5 -18.58 -5.93 -6.65
CA HIS A 5 -17.23 -6.07 -6.11
C HIS A 5 -16.93 -4.88 -5.20
N GLY A 6 -17.60 -4.85 -4.05
CA GLY A 6 -17.13 -4.13 -2.85
C GLY A 6 -16.25 -5.05 -2.03
N GLY A 7 -15.22 -5.63 -2.65
CA GLY A 7 -14.28 -6.51 -1.97
C GLY A 7 -13.28 -5.64 -1.21
N ASN A 8 -13.34 -5.68 0.12
CA ASN A 8 -12.22 -5.24 0.94
C ASN A 8 -11.14 -6.31 0.81
N ASP A 9 -10.31 -6.20 -0.21
CA ASP A 9 -9.18 -7.09 -0.38
C ASP A 9 -8.19 -6.81 0.75
N THR A 10 -7.69 -7.89 1.35
CA THR A 10 -6.63 -7.79 2.35
C THR A 10 -5.39 -8.46 1.83
N ILE A 11 -4.26 -7.80 2.00
CA ILE A 11 -2.96 -8.37 1.68
C ILE A 11 -2.07 -8.33 2.91
N VAL A 12 -1.38 -9.44 3.18
CA VAL A 12 -0.41 -9.58 4.26
C VAL A 12 0.95 -9.77 3.62
N GLY A 13 1.94 -9.02 4.07
CA GLY A 13 3.28 -9.14 3.53
C GLY A 13 4.30 -8.21 4.19
N TYR A 14 5.52 -8.28 3.70
CA TYR A 14 6.65 -7.50 4.16
C TYR A 14 6.90 -6.32 3.22
N ILE A 15 6.87 -5.10 3.76
CA ILE A 15 7.25 -3.93 2.98
C ILE A 15 8.74 -4.02 2.63
N THR A 16 9.04 -3.95 1.34
CA THR A 16 10.41 -3.99 0.79
C THR A 16 10.87 -2.61 0.30
N ASN A 17 9.93 -1.71 0.00
CA ASN A 17 10.22 -0.32 -0.34
C ASN A 17 9.07 0.57 0.13
N VAL A 18 9.39 1.78 0.61
CA VAL A 18 8.44 2.84 0.94
C VAL A 18 9.05 4.17 0.53
N SER A 19 8.28 4.98 -0.19
CA SER A 19 8.68 6.32 -0.59
C SER A 19 7.51 7.31 -0.51
N ASN A 20 7.84 8.56 -0.23
CA ASN A 20 6.87 9.65 -0.17
C ASN A 20 6.83 10.39 -1.52
N GLU A 21 5.65 10.55 -2.10
CA GLU A 21 5.44 11.30 -3.33
C GLU A 21 4.47 12.47 -3.08
N ASN A 22 4.95 13.69 -3.30
CA ASN A 22 4.16 14.91 -3.16
C ASN A 22 3.92 15.51 -4.55
N LYS A 23 2.70 15.34 -5.11
CA LYS A 23 2.32 15.90 -6.42
C LYS A 23 1.25 16.97 -6.26
N LYS A 24 1.66 18.24 -6.31
CA LYS A 24 0.78 19.42 -6.17
C LYS A 24 -0.07 19.35 -4.90
N THR A 25 -1.32 18.89 -5.03
CA THR A 25 -2.34 18.76 -3.96
C THR A 25 -2.62 17.31 -3.56
N LYS A 26 -1.87 16.34 -4.10
CA LYS A 26 -2.03 14.92 -3.81
C LYS A 26 -0.76 14.37 -3.18
N TYR A 27 -0.92 13.78 -2.00
CA TYR A 27 0.19 13.22 -1.23
C TYR A 27 0.01 11.71 -1.16
N PHE A 28 1.04 10.96 -1.56
CA PHE A 28 0.97 9.51 -1.61
C PHE A 28 2.17 8.88 -0.93
N VAL A 29 1.95 7.78 -0.21
CA VAL A 29 3.02 6.81 0.05
C VAL A 29 2.96 5.78 -1.07
N LYS A 30 4.07 5.60 -1.79
CA LYS A 30 4.26 4.45 -2.66
C LYS A 30 4.98 3.37 -1.88
N PHE A 31 4.55 2.13 -2.03
CA PHE A 31 5.19 1.00 -1.39
C PHE A 31 5.29 -0.20 -2.34
N THR A 32 6.30 -1.02 -2.08
CA THR A 32 6.41 -2.36 -2.64
C THR A 32 6.39 -3.34 -1.47
N MET A 33 5.67 -4.43 -1.63
CA MET A 33 5.51 -5.47 -0.63
C MET A 33 5.73 -6.84 -1.24
N SER A 34 6.36 -7.74 -0.48
CA SER A 34 6.38 -9.17 -0.79
C SER A 34 5.32 -9.87 0.04
N SER A 35 4.36 -10.54 -0.59
CA SER A 35 3.35 -11.34 0.11
C SER A 35 3.96 -12.63 0.67
N GLU A 36 3.17 -13.37 1.45
CA GLU A 36 3.55 -14.71 1.94
C GLU A 36 3.70 -15.75 0.83
N ASN A 37 3.13 -15.49 -0.36
CA ASN A 37 3.22 -16.36 -1.53
C ASN A 37 4.32 -15.91 -2.51
N ASP A 38 5.28 -15.11 -2.06
CA ASP A 38 6.33 -14.50 -2.88
C ASP A 38 5.82 -13.62 -4.04
N GLU A 39 4.58 -13.12 -3.94
CA GLU A 39 4.04 -12.16 -4.90
C GLU A 39 4.53 -10.75 -4.55
N ILE A 40 5.06 -10.05 -5.55
CA ILE A 40 5.43 -8.65 -5.41
C ILE A 40 4.22 -7.79 -5.72
N VAL A 41 3.85 -6.93 -4.77
CA VAL A 41 2.74 -5.99 -4.89
C VAL A 41 3.24 -4.57 -4.74
N ASP A 42 3.03 -3.80 -5.80
CA ASP A 42 3.20 -2.35 -5.78
C ASP A 42 1.87 -1.67 -5.43
N GLY A 43 1.91 -0.70 -4.52
CA GLY A 43 0.73 0.00 -4.07
C GLY A 43 0.97 1.45 -3.75
N TRP A 44 -0.14 2.20 -3.64
CA TRP A 44 -0.13 3.59 -3.19
C TRP A 44 -1.20 3.82 -2.13
N ILE A 45 -0.87 4.64 -1.13
CA ILE A 45 -1.81 5.13 -0.13
C ILE A 45 -1.95 6.63 -0.31
N PHE A 46 -3.16 7.09 -0.53
CA PHE A 46 -3.47 8.52 -0.67
C PHE A 46 -3.68 9.20 0.69
N SER A 47 -3.25 10.45 0.78
CA SER A 47 -3.54 11.37 1.88
C SER A 47 -3.91 12.74 1.33
N SER A 48 -4.87 13.39 1.99
CA SER A 48 -5.20 14.80 1.81
C SER A 48 -4.22 15.74 2.52
N ILE A 49 -3.39 15.21 3.43
CA ILE A 49 -2.44 15.95 4.26
C ILE A 49 -1.02 15.74 3.71
N SER A 50 -0.24 16.82 3.66
CA SER A 50 1.17 16.78 3.30
C SER A 50 1.98 15.99 4.32
N GLY A 51 3.07 15.35 3.86
CA GLY A 51 3.92 14.57 4.75
C GLY A 51 3.24 13.29 5.25
N ILE A 52 2.52 12.56 4.38
CA ILE A 52 1.89 11.28 4.74
C ILE A 52 2.89 10.32 5.41
N ILE A 53 4.18 10.39 5.07
CA ILE A 53 5.23 9.58 5.70
C ILE A 53 5.39 9.82 7.21
N THR A 54 5.06 11.03 7.70
CA THR A 54 5.12 11.37 9.14
C THR A 54 3.81 11.11 9.87
N THR A 55 2.76 10.71 9.15
CA THR A 55 1.50 10.27 9.78
C THR A 55 1.67 8.92 10.46
N PRO A 56 0.79 8.52 11.40
CA PRO A 56 0.86 7.21 12.03
C PRO A 56 0.93 6.04 11.02
N LEU A 57 0.23 6.16 9.89
CA LEU A 57 0.27 5.15 8.82
C LEU A 57 1.61 5.12 8.10
N GLY A 58 2.15 6.28 7.70
CA GLY A 58 3.47 6.37 7.07
C GLY A 58 4.60 5.87 7.98
N LEU A 59 4.52 6.18 9.27
CA LEU A 59 5.43 5.68 10.29
C LEU A 59 5.31 4.15 10.47
N ALA A 60 4.09 3.62 10.48
CA ALA A 60 3.86 2.16 10.57
C ALA A 60 4.51 1.42 9.38
N MET A 61 4.38 1.95 8.17
CA MET A 61 5.00 1.36 6.98
C MET A 61 6.53 1.48 6.99
N THR A 62 7.06 2.63 7.39
CA THR A 62 8.52 2.85 7.52
C THR A 62 9.12 1.91 8.58
N ASN A 63 8.42 1.72 9.70
CA ASN A 63 8.84 0.79 10.75
C ASN A 63 8.73 -0.67 10.30
N SER A 64 7.69 -1.04 9.56
CA SER A 64 7.56 -2.38 8.96
C SER A 64 8.74 -2.70 8.05
N LEU A 65 9.13 -1.75 7.17
CA LEU A 65 10.31 -1.87 6.32
C LEU A 65 11.59 -2.05 7.14
N LYS A 66 11.83 -1.16 8.12
CA LYS A 66 13.04 -1.17 8.95
C LYS A 66 13.18 -2.44 9.78
N ASN A 67 12.08 -2.89 10.38
CA ASN A 67 12.06 -4.02 11.30
C ASN A 67 11.75 -5.35 10.60
N LYS A 68 11.58 -5.34 9.27
CA LYS A 68 11.16 -6.51 8.48
C LYS A 68 9.95 -7.22 9.10
N THR A 69 8.98 -6.44 9.56
CA THR A 69 7.77 -6.95 10.20
C THR A 69 6.64 -6.97 9.19
N ALA A 70 5.94 -8.10 9.07
CA ALA A 70 4.78 -8.21 8.21
C ALA A 70 3.67 -7.23 8.64
N ILE A 71 2.99 -6.63 7.67
CA ILE A 71 1.80 -5.81 7.90
C ILE A 71 0.63 -6.32 7.08
N LYS A 72 -0.57 -6.12 7.61
CA LYS A 72 -1.82 -6.37 6.90
C LYS A 72 -2.39 -5.06 6.40
N LEU A 73 -2.57 -4.93 5.09
CA LEU A 73 -3.20 -3.79 4.45
C LEU A 73 -4.59 -4.18 3.94
N TRP A 74 -5.52 -3.24 4.03
CA TRP A 74 -6.89 -3.36 3.53
C TRP A 74 -7.11 -2.32 2.44
N GLY A 75 -7.66 -2.72 1.31
CA GLY A 75 -7.89 -1.82 0.20
C GLY A 75 -8.61 -2.50 -0.96
N SER A 76 -8.44 -1.92 -2.14
CA SER A 76 -8.92 -2.52 -3.39
C SER A 76 -7.70 -2.92 -4.21
N ILE A 77 -7.65 -4.17 -4.65
CA ILE A 77 -6.60 -4.64 -5.55
C ILE A 77 -7.06 -4.34 -6.98
N GLU A 78 -6.33 -3.47 -7.68
CA GLU A 78 -6.51 -3.30 -9.11
C GLU A 78 -5.95 -4.54 -9.83
N LYS A 79 -6.83 -5.47 -10.20
CA LYS A 79 -6.47 -6.55 -11.13
C LYS A 79 -6.34 -5.95 -12.53
N LYS A 80 -5.13 -5.95 -13.09
CA LYS A 80 -4.98 -5.77 -14.53
C LYS A 80 -5.39 -7.08 -15.18
N ASP A 81 -6.45 -7.07 -15.98
CA ASP A 81 -6.76 -8.23 -16.81
C ASP A 81 -5.56 -8.52 -17.70
N SER A 82 -4.97 -9.70 -17.52
CA SER A 82 -3.96 -10.24 -18.43
C SER A 82 -4.64 -10.43 -19.78
N THR A 83 -4.24 -9.62 -20.76
CA THR A 83 -4.75 -9.69 -22.14
C THR A 83 -4.24 -10.94 -22.83
#